data_AF-A0A2V9YUU4-F1
#
_entry.id   AF-A0A2V9YUU4-F1
#
_cell.length_a   1.000
_cell.length_b   1.000
_cell.length_c   1.000
_cell.angle_alpha   90.00
_cell.angle_beta   90.00
_cell.angle_gamma   90.00
#
_symmetry.space_group_name_H-M   'P 1'
#
loop_
_entity.id
_entity.type
_entity.pdbx_description
1 polymer ?
#
loop_
_entity_poly.entity_id
_entity_poly.type
_entity_poly.pdbx_seq_one_letter_code
_entity_poly.pdbx_strand_id
1 'polypeptide(L)'
;ILRLLATIKRLHVPLISMTCDEVGAGTKISTLVSAADVALDCSIAKEACTLGLAPTASTTTMLALGDALAMALAEKRGFKEEDFANLHPGGKLGKRLARVEALMHTGDAVPRVRPDTRMSDVI
;
A
#
# COMPACT_ATOMS: atom_id res chain seq x y z
N ILE A 1 3.55 9.38 19.70
CA ILE A 1 2.27 8.72 19.37
C ILE A 1 1.21 8.96 20.45
N LEU A 2 1.43 8.64 21.73
CA LEU A 2 0.41 8.79 22.79
C LEU A 2 -0.24 10.18 22.90
N ARG A 3 0.52 11.26 22.63
CA ARG A 3 -0.01 12.64 22.61
C ARG A 3 -1.12 12.86 21.56
N LEU A 4 -1.16 12.05 20.51
CA LEU A 4 -2.17 12.13 19.45
C LEU A 4 -3.50 11.51 19.87
N LEU A 5 -3.52 10.66 20.90
CA LEU A 5 -4.72 9.91 21.32
C LEU A 5 -5.87 10.84 21.72
N ALA A 6 -5.57 11.93 22.42
CA ALA A 6 -6.59 12.91 22.81
C ALA A 6 -7.28 13.53 21.58
N THR A 7 -6.50 13.86 20.55
CA THR A 7 -7.02 14.41 19.30
C THR A 7 -7.83 13.38 18.51
N ILE A 8 -7.31 12.16 18.37
CA ILE A 8 -7.99 11.06 17.65
C ILE A 8 -9.34 10.76 18.29
N LYS A 9 -9.39 10.62 19.63
CA LYS A 9 -10.64 10.40 20.38
C LYS A 9 -11.61 11.57 20.24
N ARG A 10 -11.13 12.82 20.37
CA ARG A 10 -11.97 14.02 20.19
C ARG A 10 -12.60 14.09 18.79
N LEU A 11 -11.87 13.66 17.77
CA LEU A 11 -12.36 13.63 16.38
C LEU A 11 -13.21 12.40 16.05
N HIS A 12 -13.41 11.48 17.00
CA HIS A 12 -14.16 10.23 16.81
C HIS A 12 -13.64 9.40 15.60
N VAL A 13 -12.33 9.44 15.37
CA VAL A 13 -11.69 8.66 14.31
C VAL A 13 -11.40 7.25 14.86
N PRO A 14 -11.86 6.17 14.19
CA PRO A 14 -11.54 4.81 14.59
C PRO A 14 -10.02 4.59 14.68
N LEU A 15 -9.57 4.01 15.78
CA LEU A 15 -8.16 3.75 16.06
C LEU A 15 -7.89 2.24 16.03
N ILE A 16 -7.09 1.82 15.05
CA ILE A 16 -6.49 0.49 15.03
C ILE A 16 -5.02 0.64 15.47
N SER A 17 -4.59 -0.15 16.45
CA SER A 17 -3.19 -0.20 16.88
C SER A 17 -2.53 -1.53 16.52
N MET A 18 -1.29 -1.48 16.05
CA MET A 18 -0.42 -2.65 15.89
C MET A 18 0.70 -2.54 16.93
N THR A 19 0.75 -3.47 17.88
CA THR A 19 1.73 -3.44 18.98
C THR A 19 2.21 -4.85 19.33
N CYS A 20 3.34 -4.91 20.06
CA CYS A 20 3.83 -6.16 20.65
C CYS A 20 3.35 -6.31 22.11
N ASP A 21 2.07 -6.03 22.35
CA ASP A 21 1.41 -6.34 23.62
C ASP A 21 0.86 -7.77 23.50
N GLU A 22 1.36 -8.74 24.26
CA GLU A 22 0.79 -10.10 24.23
C GLU A 22 -0.69 -10.05 24.69
N VAL A 23 -1.61 -10.20 23.75
CA VAL A 23 -3.05 -10.10 24.04
C VAL A 23 -3.53 -11.39 24.71
N GLY A 24 -3.46 -11.43 26.05
CA GLY A 24 -3.83 -12.58 26.87
C GLY A 24 -4.19 -12.20 28.32
N ALA A 25 -4.83 -13.12 29.06
CA ALA A 25 -5.27 -12.87 30.43
C ALA A 25 -4.07 -12.67 31.38
N GLY A 26 -3.97 -11.47 31.97
CA GLY A 26 -2.91 -11.11 32.93
C GLY A 26 -1.76 -10.29 32.36
N THR A 27 -1.77 -9.97 31.05
CA THR A 27 -0.72 -9.15 30.44
C THR A 27 -0.94 -7.66 30.70
N LYS A 28 0.14 -6.92 30.97
CA LYS A 28 0.13 -5.46 31.07
C LYS A 28 -0.03 -4.86 29.67
N ILE A 29 -1.24 -4.46 29.34
CA ILE A 29 -1.59 -3.79 28.09
C ILE A 29 -1.09 -2.34 28.07
N SER A 30 -0.50 -1.91 26.97
CA SER A 30 -0.03 -0.53 26.78
C SER A 30 -1.18 0.48 26.74
N THR A 31 -0.85 1.74 27.00
CA THR A 31 -1.80 2.87 26.87
C THR A 31 -2.35 2.99 25.45
N LEU A 32 -1.57 2.60 24.44
CA LEU A 32 -2.00 2.66 23.04
C LEU A 32 -3.08 1.62 22.75
N VAL A 33 -2.87 0.37 23.17
CA VAL A 33 -3.87 -0.71 23.03
C VAL A 33 -5.14 -0.39 23.80
N SER A 34 -4.98 0.11 25.04
CA SER A 34 -6.13 0.48 25.89
C SER A 34 -6.98 1.61 25.29
N ALA A 35 -6.41 2.40 24.37
CA ALA A 35 -7.09 3.50 23.71
C ALA A 35 -7.65 3.15 22.32
N ALA A 36 -7.28 1.99 21.76
CA ALA A 36 -7.66 1.57 20.41
C ALA A 36 -9.01 0.85 20.40
N ASP A 37 -9.73 0.97 19.28
CA ASP A 37 -10.97 0.24 19.02
C ASP A 37 -10.67 -1.21 18.58
N VAL A 38 -9.55 -1.42 17.89
CA VAL A 38 -9.03 -2.72 17.51
C VAL A 38 -7.52 -2.76 17.78
N ALA A 39 -7.08 -3.77 18.51
CA ALA A 39 -5.67 -4.02 18.76
C ALA A 39 -5.22 -5.28 18.01
N LEU A 40 -4.19 -5.12 17.19
CA LEU A 40 -3.56 -6.19 16.44
C LEU A 40 -2.20 -6.50 17.07
N ASP A 41 -2.04 -7.75 17.49
CA ASP A 41 -0.79 -8.23 18.05
C ASP A 41 0.22 -8.54 16.95
N CYS A 42 1.40 -7.95 17.03
CA CYS A 42 2.55 -8.25 16.18
C CYS A 42 3.78 -8.69 17.01
N SER A 43 3.54 -9.27 18.19
CA SER A 43 4.57 -9.78 19.08
C SER A 43 5.43 -10.84 18.41
N ILE A 44 6.70 -10.82 18.78
CA ILE A 44 7.73 -11.72 18.28
C ILE A 44 8.44 -12.36 19.47
N ALA A 45 8.80 -13.63 19.35
CA ALA A 45 9.49 -14.33 20.43
C ALA A 45 10.89 -13.75 20.72
N LYS A 46 11.59 -13.28 19.68
CA LYS A 46 12.93 -12.71 19.79
C LYS A 46 13.29 -11.85 18.58
N GLU A 47 13.99 -10.75 18.83
CA GLU A 47 14.66 -10.00 17.77
C GLU A 47 15.85 -10.78 17.19
N ALA A 48 16.14 -10.57 15.90
CA ALA A 48 17.35 -11.10 15.27
C ALA A 48 18.60 -10.35 15.76
N CYS A 49 18.47 -9.08 16.16
CA CYS A 49 19.55 -8.30 16.76
C CYS A 49 19.94 -8.90 18.12
N THR A 50 21.17 -9.40 18.24
CA THR A 50 21.69 -10.01 19.48
C THR A 50 21.80 -9.03 20.65
N LEU A 51 21.95 -7.74 20.36
CA LEU A 51 22.03 -6.68 21.37
C LEU A 51 20.64 -6.13 21.77
N GLY A 52 19.57 -6.51 21.07
CA GLY A 52 18.21 -6.03 21.34
C GLY A 52 18.00 -4.53 21.06
N LEU A 53 18.92 -3.88 20.33
CA LEU A 53 18.86 -2.44 20.06
C LEU A 53 18.09 -2.09 18.80
N ALA A 54 18.16 -2.96 17.79
CA ALA A 54 17.55 -2.72 16.49
C ALA A 54 16.30 -3.58 16.33
N PRO A 55 15.17 -2.98 15.94
CA PRO A 55 14.01 -3.74 15.54
C PRO A 55 14.31 -4.45 14.22
N THR A 56 14.01 -5.75 14.16
CA THR A 56 14.34 -6.61 13.03
C THR A 56 13.18 -7.55 12.71
N ALA A 57 12.91 -8.50 13.61
CA ALA A 57 11.79 -9.41 13.50
C ALA A 57 10.47 -8.65 13.70
N SER A 58 10.40 -7.74 14.69
CA SER A 58 9.18 -6.95 14.95
C SER A 58 8.75 -6.10 13.75
N THR A 59 9.68 -5.38 13.12
CA THR A 59 9.37 -4.60 11.91
C THR A 59 8.96 -5.47 10.74
N THR A 60 9.56 -6.66 10.60
CA THR A 60 9.21 -7.62 9.54
C THR A 60 7.81 -8.19 9.76
N THR A 61 7.46 -8.57 10.99
CA THR A 61 6.12 -9.02 11.36
C THR A 61 5.08 -7.94 11.12
N MET A 62 5.37 -6.69 11.51
CA MET A 62 4.47 -5.56 11.27
C MET A 62 4.27 -5.30 9.77
N LEU A 63 5.33 -5.41 8.95
CA LEU A 63 5.22 -5.29 7.49
C LEU A 63 4.36 -6.40 6.90
N ALA A 64 4.62 -7.66 7.25
CA ALA A 64 3.85 -8.81 6.76
C ALA A 64 2.37 -8.73 7.16
N LEU A 65 2.07 -8.28 8.38
CA LEU A 65 0.70 -8.05 8.82
C LEU A 65 0.03 -6.91 8.02
N GLY A 66 0.75 -5.84 7.73
CA GLY A 66 0.28 -4.76 6.85
C GLY A 66 -0.08 -5.25 5.45
N ASP A 67 0.79 -6.06 4.85
CA ASP A 67 0.55 -6.67 3.52
C ASP A 67 -0.66 -7.60 3.55
N ALA A 68 -0.79 -8.43 4.59
CA ALA A 68 -1.94 -9.32 4.75
C ALA A 68 -3.26 -8.54 4.86
N LEU A 69 -3.29 -7.44 5.61
CA LEU A 69 -4.47 -6.57 5.71
C LEU A 69 -4.80 -5.90 4.38
N ALA A 70 -3.78 -5.41 3.66
CA ALA A 70 -3.96 -4.78 2.35
C ALA A 70 -4.55 -5.79 1.34
N MET A 71 -4.01 -7.00 1.29
CA MET A 71 -4.49 -8.07 0.41
C MET A 71 -5.91 -8.52 0.76
N ALA A 72 -6.19 -8.76 2.05
CA ALA A 72 -7.53 -9.12 2.51
C ALA A 72 -8.56 -8.03 2.18
N LEU A 73 -8.18 -6.76 2.31
CA LEU A 73 -9.05 -5.64 1.95
C LEU A 73 -9.25 -5.52 0.44
N ALA A 74 -8.19 -5.70 -0.35
CA ALA A 74 -8.24 -5.70 -1.80
C ALA A 74 -9.20 -6.78 -2.31
N GLU A 75 -9.07 -8.00 -1.81
CA GLU A 75 -9.96 -9.11 -2.14
C GLU A 75 -11.41 -8.81 -1.73
N LYS A 76 -11.63 -8.37 -0.48
CA LYS A 76 -12.97 -8.04 0.03
C LYS A 76 -13.65 -6.91 -0.75
N ARG A 77 -12.89 -5.97 -1.29
CA ARG A 77 -13.40 -4.87 -2.13
C ARG A 77 -13.52 -5.24 -3.61
N GLY A 78 -13.08 -6.44 -4.00
CA GLY A 78 -13.05 -6.86 -5.40
C GLY A 78 -12.11 -6.03 -6.26
N PHE A 79 -10.97 -5.60 -5.70
CA PHE A 79 -9.95 -4.81 -6.39
C PHE A 79 -9.38 -5.59 -7.58
N LYS A 80 -9.42 -5.00 -8.78
CA LYS A 80 -9.03 -5.65 -10.03
C LYS A 80 -7.77 -5.08 -10.65
N GLU A 81 -7.26 -5.77 -11.67
CA GLU A 81 -6.12 -5.32 -12.46
C GLU A 81 -6.39 -3.96 -13.12
N GLU A 82 -7.62 -3.70 -13.59
CA GLU A 82 -7.97 -2.41 -14.17
C GLU A 82 -7.92 -1.27 -13.14
N ASP A 83 -8.31 -1.53 -11.90
CA ASP A 83 -8.20 -0.56 -10.81
C ASP A 83 -6.72 -0.24 -10.53
N PHE A 84 -5.86 -1.27 -10.55
CA PHE A 84 -4.43 -1.08 -10.41
C PHE A 84 -3.84 -0.21 -11.53
N ALA A 85 -4.23 -0.47 -12.78
CA ALA A 85 -3.78 0.29 -13.95
C ALA A 85 -4.18 1.76 -13.87
N ASN A 86 -5.43 2.02 -13.46
CA ASN A 86 -5.97 3.37 -13.31
C ASN A 86 -5.30 4.17 -12.18
N LEU A 87 -4.94 3.51 -11.07
CA LEU A 87 -4.25 4.15 -9.95
C LEU A 87 -2.74 4.33 -10.18
N HIS A 88 -2.13 3.53 -11.06
CA HIS A 88 -0.68 3.53 -11.31
C HIS A 88 -0.29 3.59 -12.80
N PRO A 89 -0.86 4.52 -13.60
CA PRO A 89 -0.73 4.48 -15.06
C PRO A 89 0.72 4.67 -15.56
N GLY A 90 1.55 5.40 -14.80
CA GLY A 90 2.95 5.65 -15.16
C GLY A 90 3.91 4.49 -14.87
N GLY A 91 3.50 3.51 -14.06
CA GLY A 91 4.35 2.40 -13.63
C GLY A 91 4.50 1.30 -14.69
N LYS A 92 5.50 0.43 -14.54
CA LYS A 92 5.74 -0.70 -15.47
C LYS A 92 4.50 -1.60 -15.63
N LEU A 93 3.82 -1.90 -14.52
CA LEU A 93 2.60 -2.71 -14.50
C LEU A 93 1.41 -1.94 -15.09
N GLY A 94 1.20 -0.67 -14.73
CA GLY A 94 0.13 0.15 -15.32
C GLY A 94 0.27 0.29 -16.83
N LYS A 95 1.49 0.47 -17.35
CA LYS A 95 1.78 0.46 -18.79
C LYS A 95 1.50 -0.89 -19.45
N ARG A 96 1.75 -2.01 -18.77
CA ARG A 96 1.45 -3.36 -19.27
C ARG A 96 -0.05 -3.62 -19.34
N LEU A 97 -0.81 -3.02 -18.44
CA LEU A 97 -2.27 -3.14 -18.36
C LEU A 97 -3.01 -2.03 -19.13
N ALA A 98 -2.27 -1.13 -19.78
CA ALA A 98 -2.86 -0.06 -20.59
C ALA A 98 -3.51 -0.63 -21.85
N ARG A 99 -4.67 -0.09 -22.21
CA ARG A 99 -5.34 -0.44 -23.46
C ARG A 99 -4.55 0.11 -24.65
N VAL A 100 -4.57 -0.63 -25.76
CA VAL A 100 -3.89 -0.23 -27.00
C VAL A 100 -4.35 1.14 -27.48
N GLU A 101 -5.65 1.44 -27.38
CA GLU A 101 -6.23 2.74 -27.73
C GLU A 101 -5.61 3.92 -26.98
N ALA A 102 -5.12 3.72 -25.75
CA ALA A 102 -4.46 4.75 -24.96
C ALA A 102 -3.00 5.00 -25.36
N LEU A 103 -2.44 4.12 -26.21
CA LEU A 103 -1.05 4.18 -26.68
C LEU A 103 -0.93 4.53 -28.17
N MET A 104 -1.97 4.27 -28.97
CA MET A 104 -1.94 4.53 -30.41
C MET A 104 -1.93 6.03 -30.72
N HIS A 105 -1.15 6.43 -31.72
CA HIS A 105 -1.29 7.75 -32.31
C HIS A 105 -2.65 7.89 -33.01
N THR A 106 -3.30 9.05 -32.85
CA THR A 106 -4.59 9.38 -33.47
C THR A 106 -4.54 10.75 -34.14
N GLY A 107 -5.43 10.99 -35.11
CA GLY A 107 -5.52 12.27 -35.80
C GLY A 107 -4.23 12.65 -36.52
N ASP A 108 -3.75 13.87 -36.29
CA ASP A 108 -2.54 14.42 -36.94
C ASP A 108 -1.24 13.79 -36.42
N ALA A 109 -1.28 13.08 -35.29
CA ALA A 109 -0.14 12.31 -34.79
C ALA A 109 0.06 11.00 -35.56
N VAL A 110 -0.93 10.57 -36.36
CA VAL A 110 -0.75 9.40 -37.23
C VAL A 110 0.23 9.79 -38.34
N PRO A 111 1.33 9.04 -38.54
CA PRO A 111 2.31 9.35 -39.58
C PRO A 111 1.71 9.06 -40.95
N ARG A 112 1.03 10.06 -41.52
CA ARG A 112 0.41 10.02 -42.85
C ARG A 112 1.16 10.94 -43.78
N VAL A 113 1.46 10.43 -44.97
CA VAL A 113 2.09 11.19 -46.05
C VAL A 113 1.19 11.18 -47.28
N ARG A 114 1.33 12.18 -48.13
CA ARG A 114 0.65 12.25 -49.43
C ARG A 114 1.48 11.54 -50.50
N PRO A 115 0.88 11.08 -51.63
CA PRO A 115 1.61 10.42 -52.71
C PRO A 115 2.75 11.27 -53.31
N ASP A 116 2.66 12.59 -53.19
CA ASP A 116 3.63 13.57 -53.68
C ASP A 116 4.71 13.96 -52.64
N THR A 117 4.68 13.37 -51.44
CA THR A 117 5.66 13.67 -50.38
C THR A 117 7.04 13.17 -50.80
N ARG A 118 8.06 14.03 -50.70
CA ARG A 118 9.45 13.66 -51.05
C ARG A 118 9.99 12.66 -50.04
N MET A 119 10.81 11.72 -50.51
CA MET A 119 11.40 10.68 -49.66
C MET A 119 12.18 11.25 -48.45
N SER A 120 12.81 12.42 -48.59
CA SER A 120 13.52 13.10 -47.50
C SER A 120 12.63 13.49 -46.32
N ASP A 121 11.33 13.63 -46.55
CA ASP A 121 10.37 14.19 -45.59
C ASP A 121 9.52 13.08 -44.94
N VAL A 122 9.80 11.80 -45.26
CA VAL A 122 9.08 10.60 -44.76
C VAL A 122 9.89 9.82 -43.72
N ILE A 123 11.20 10.04 -43.63
CA ILE A 123 12.15 9.29 -42.79
C ILE A 123 12.36 9.99 -41.44
#